data_AF-A0A9W6XEV4-F1
#
_entry.id   AF-A0A9W6XEV4-F1
#
_cell.length_a   1.000
_cell.length_b   1.000
_cell.length_c   1.000
_cell.angle_alpha   90.00
_cell.angle_beta   90.00
_cell.angle_gamma   90.00
#
_symmetry.space_group_name_H-M   'P 1'
#
loop_
_entity.id
_entity.type
_entity.pdbx_description
1 polymer ?
#
loop_
_entity_poly.entity_id
_entity_poly.type
_entity_poly.pdbx_seq_one_letter_code
_entity_poly.pdbx_strand_id
1 'polypeptide(L)'
;MIAYPRVVAGVYAIVRTLRSLGCALPVEVWIDPSEMRAKHSVLVELVKYYNVLVRVVGDPNASKFHAKPYAIYHSRFESVLWLDSDNIPVRDPTYLFQSPEFVKHGAIFWPDFWRPTIDTPFNVHQQSALWTLLDMPFTDMFEQESGQLLVNRSRSQAALSKLMFYSSHMPRLITDWQLVWGDKDLFRLAWLNTSTPFYMVQHLAALGGLYDPDEDFFCGVSMIQRDPVGDIMFMHRNQAKLTGRRDQKPLITHLQKFTGGDGTAASLARDLDKYRVQCKMRRLGQYTCFLLNPRAPDGKSTPSLIVSLENTKYLQIEQHAIGFSIEGRGLFNKEEEAEVSKIETKVQATQDEETAAIIAANERSEKQTRGIFGIVVVVALGLWLRWQWIRRCRKSPPKLETKNSSVVSAEATPSHVALAVDSSSSETIGSSSAVFSGTTFNSRRRNSSFQMDDK
;
A
#
# COMPACT_ATOMS: atom_id res chain seq x y z
N MET A 1 4.51 9.56 -20.53
CA MET A 1 3.53 8.45 -20.45
C MET A 1 4.08 7.25 -21.20
N ILE A 2 3.61 6.03 -20.90
CA ILE A 2 3.83 4.83 -21.73
C ILE A 2 2.51 4.41 -22.39
N ALA A 3 2.59 3.91 -23.63
CA ALA A 3 1.49 3.26 -24.32
C ALA A 3 1.86 1.84 -24.74
N TYR A 4 0.88 0.94 -24.60
CA TYR A 4 0.86 -0.43 -25.10
C TYR A 4 -0.60 -0.78 -25.45
N PRO A 5 -0.89 -1.84 -26.24
CA PRO A 5 -2.20 -2.02 -26.91
C PRO A 5 -3.42 -1.89 -25.98
N ARG A 6 -3.38 -2.53 -24.81
CA ARG A 6 -4.50 -2.54 -23.85
C ARG A 6 -4.81 -1.18 -23.20
N VAL A 7 -3.88 -0.21 -23.19
CA VAL A 7 -4.07 1.09 -22.50
C VAL A 7 -3.96 2.31 -23.41
N VAL A 8 -3.66 2.14 -24.70
CA VAL A 8 -3.49 3.28 -25.63
C VAL A 8 -4.75 4.14 -25.77
N ALA A 9 -5.94 3.54 -25.62
CA ALA A 9 -7.21 4.27 -25.51
C ALA A 9 -7.30 5.14 -24.23
N GLY A 10 -6.72 4.69 -23.11
CA GLY A 10 -6.57 5.49 -21.89
C GLY A 10 -5.54 6.62 -22.03
N VAL A 11 -4.42 6.36 -22.73
CA VAL A 11 -3.43 7.40 -23.07
C VAL A 11 -4.05 8.50 -23.93
N TYR A 12 -4.84 8.13 -24.95
CA TYR A 12 -5.60 9.10 -25.76
C TYR A 12 -6.55 9.93 -24.89
N ALA A 13 -7.30 9.28 -23.99
CA ALA A 13 -8.21 9.96 -23.08
C ALA A 13 -7.51 10.98 -22.17
N ILE A 14 -6.36 10.64 -21.60
CA ILE A 14 -5.60 11.55 -20.72
C ILE A 14 -5.04 12.73 -21.52
N VAL A 15 -4.52 12.52 -22.74
CA VAL A 15 -4.08 13.63 -23.60
C VAL A 15 -5.25 14.53 -23.99
N ARG A 16 -6.40 13.97 -24.38
CA ARG A 16 -7.62 14.75 -24.66
C ARG A 16 -8.11 15.52 -23.44
N THR A 17 -8.03 14.90 -22.25
CA THR A 17 -8.40 15.55 -20.98
C THR A 17 -7.47 16.74 -20.70
N LEU A 18 -6.15 16.57 -20.81
CA LEU A 18 -5.19 17.68 -20.70
C LEU A 18 -5.52 18.84 -21.64
N ARG A 19 -5.83 18.54 -22.92
CA ARG A 19 -6.14 19.57 -23.93
C ARG A 19 -7.48 20.27 -23.65
N SER A 20 -8.52 19.54 -23.24
CA SER A 20 -9.81 20.14 -22.85
C SER A 20 -9.73 20.97 -21.56
N LEU A 21 -8.76 20.70 -20.70
CA LEU A 21 -8.44 21.51 -19.51
C LEU A 21 -7.54 22.73 -19.81
N GLY A 22 -7.16 22.96 -21.08
CA GLY A 22 -6.34 24.10 -21.51
C GLY A 22 -4.82 23.86 -21.47
N CYS A 23 -4.35 22.68 -21.06
CA CYS A 23 -2.92 22.38 -21.01
C CYS A 23 -2.33 22.33 -22.43
N ALA A 24 -1.43 23.26 -22.75
CA ALA A 24 -0.74 23.35 -24.04
C ALA A 24 0.60 22.59 -24.10
N LEU A 25 1.08 22.05 -22.97
CA LEU A 25 2.40 21.44 -22.87
C LEU A 25 2.57 20.23 -23.82
N PRO A 26 3.76 20.06 -24.44
CA PRO A 26 4.06 18.92 -25.30
C PRO A 26 4.09 17.62 -24.47
N VAL A 27 3.63 16.52 -25.05
CA VAL A 27 3.57 15.21 -24.37
C VAL A 27 4.50 14.23 -25.06
N GLU A 28 5.32 13.50 -24.30
CA GLU A 28 6.01 12.29 -24.78
C GLU A 28 5.22 11.02 -24.42
N VAL A 29 4.87 10.25 -25.44
CA VAL A 29 4.32 8.89 -25.33
C VAL A 29 5.41 7.91 -25.73
N TRP A 30 5.85 7.11 -24.77
CA TRP A 30 6.87 6.08 -24.96
C TRP A 30 6.22 4.73 -25.26
N ILE A 31 6.81 3.96 -26.18
CA ILE A 31 6.35 2.61 -26.54
C ILE A 31 7.52 1.63 -26.50
N ASP A 32 7.24 0.38 -26.10
CA ASP A 32 8.11 -0.75 -26.40
C ASP A 32 7.79 -1.21 -27.84
N PRO A 33 8.79 -1.24 -28.76
CA PRO A 33 8.55 -1.59 -30.16
C PRO A 33 8.22 -3.08 -30.37
N SER A 34 8.43 -3.93 -29.36
CA SER A 34 8.02 -5.34 -29.35
C SER A 34 6.56 -5.54 -28.91
N GLU A 35 6.01 -4.59 -28.14
CA GLU A 35 4.60 -4.60 -27.71
C GLU A 35 3.68 -3.75 -28.60
N MET A 36 4.18 -2.67 -29.23
CA MET A 36 3.34 -1.72 -29.97
C MET A 36 4.04 -1.10 -31.18
N ARG A 37 3.33 -1.06 -32.31
CA ARG A 37 3.79 -0.37 -33.53
C ARG A 37 3.72 1.15 -33.37
N ALA A 38 4.80 1.87 -33.70
CA ALA A 38 4.83 3.34 -33.72
C ALA A 38 3.78 3.98 -34.66
N LYS A 39 3.28 3.22 -35.65
CA LYS A 39 2.24 3.63 -36.59
C LYS A 39 0.82 3.26 -36.13
N HIS A 40 0.63 2.85 -34.88
CA HIS A 40 -0.70 2.53 -34.35
C HIS A 40 -1.67 3.71 -34.52
N SER A 41 -2.91 3.45 -34.92
CA SER A 41 -3.86 4.47 -35.40
C SER A 41 -4.03 5.64 -34.40
N VAL A 42 -4.17 5.32 -33.11
CA VAL A 42 -4.22 6.32 -32.02
C VAL A 42 -2.94 7.17 -31.90
N LEU A 43 -1.76 6.59 -32.06
CA LEU A 43 -0.50 7.33 -31.95
C LEU A 43 -0.34 8.32 -33.12
N VAL A 44 -0.77 7.92 -34.32
CA VAL A 44 -0.80 8.79 -35.50
C VAL A 44 -1.74 9.99 -35.27
N GLU A 45 -2.94 9.73 -34.73
CA GLU A 45 -3.90 10.78 -34.37
C GLU A 45 -3.35 11.76 -33.31
N LEU A 46 -2.73 11.22 -32.26
CA LEU A 46 -2.09 11.99 -31.19
C LEU A 46 -0.97 12.90 -31.70
N VAL A 47 -0.08 12.39 -32.55
CA VAL A 47 0.98 13.17 -33.20
C VAL A 47 0.40 14.26 -34.10
N LYS A 48 -0.64 13.93 -34.89
CA LYS A 48 -1.18 14.84 -35.90
C LYS A 48 -1.90 16.06 -35.33
N TYR A 49 -2.67 15.90 -34.24
CA TYR A 49 -3.55 16.98 -33.76
C TYR A 49 -3.32 17.42 -32.31
N TYR A 50 -2.57 16.68 -31.49
CA TYR A 50 -2.55 16.89 -30.03
C TYR A 50 -1.17 17.23 -29.46
N ASN A 51 -0.20 17.66 -30.28
CA ASN A 51 1.17 18.02 -29.84
C ASN A 51 1.83 16.90 -29.02
N VAL A 52 1.83 15.68 -29.58
CA VAL A 52 2.42 14.48 -28.98
C VAL A 52 3.65 14.04 -29.77
N LEU A 53 4.67 13.61 -29.06
CA LEU A 53 5.88 13.01 -29.59
C LEU A 53 5.91 11.54 -29.20
N VAL A 54 5.97 10.65 -30.19
CA VAL A 54 6.18 9.22 -29.95
C VAL A 54 7.68 8.95 -29.77
N ARG A 55 8.03 8.24 -28.71
CA ARG A 55 9.40 7.84 -28.34
C ARG A 55 9.44 6.32 -28.22
N VAL A 56 10.58 5.71 -28.53
CA VAL A 56 10.75 4.26 -28.50
C VAL A 56 11.70 3.89 -27.36
N VAL A 57 11.32 2.91 -26.54
CA VAL A 57 12.21 2.31 -25.53
C VAL A 57 13.26 1.48 -26.27
N GLY A 58 14.53 1.86 -26.12
CA GLY A 58 15.65 1.21 -26.84
C GLY A 58 16.33 0.07 -26.07
N ASP A 59 16.04 -0.10 -24.78
CA ASP A 59 16.57 -1.16 -23.93
C ASP A 59 15.47 -2.18 -23.61
N PRO A 60 15.55 -3.44 -24.09
CA PRO A 60 14.58 -4.49 -23.76
C PRO A 60 14.43 -4.81 -22.27
N ASN A 61 15.43 -4.45 -21.44
CA ASN A 61 15.35 -4.65 -19.99
C ASN A 61 14.47 -3.59 -19.31
N ALA A 62 14.26 -2.44 -19.96
CA ALA A 62 13.37 -1.38 -19.53
C ALA A 62 11.91 -1.66 -19.92
N SER A 63 11.42 -2.85 -19.57
CA SER A 63 10.04 -3.29 -19.80
C SER A 63 9.19 -3.24 -18.53
N LYS A 64 7.86 -3.27 -18.67
CA LYS A 64 6.89 -3.19 -17.56
C LYS A 64 7.16 -1.96 -16.69
N PHE A 65 7.25 -2.13 -15.37
CA PHE A 65 7.55 -1.08 -14.39
C PHE A 65 8.86 -0.31 -14.70
N HIS A 66 9.87 -0.99 -15.26
CA HIS A 66 11.19 -0.40 -15.53
C HIS A 66 11.23 0.54 -16.75
N ALA A 67 10.20 0.49 -17.60
CA ALA A 67 10.03 1.42 -18.70
C ALA A 67 9.83 2.87 -18.21
N LYS A 68 9.22 3.07 -17.03
CA LYS A 68 8.94 4.40 -16.46
C LYS A 68 10.24 5.14 -16.06
N PRO A 69 11.13 4.57 -15.21
CA PRO A 69 12.48 5.10 -14.99
C PRO A 69 13.23 5.44 -16.27
N TYR A 70 13.25 4.51 -17.24
CA TYR A 70 13.94 4.71 -18.52
C TYR A 70 13.37 5.90 -19.31
N ALA A 71 12.05 5.98 -19.47
CA ALA A 71 11.38 7.04 -20.22
C ALA A 71 11.60 8.43 -19.58
N ILE A 72 11.63 8.52 -18.25
CA ILE A 72 11.96 9.77 -17.54
C ILE A 72 13.46 10.08 -17.72
N TYR A 73 14.35 9.11 -17.54
CA TYR A 73 15.79 9.30 -17.69
C TYR A 73 16.19 9.74 -19.11
N HIS A 74 15.52 9.22 -20.14
CA HIS A 74 15.77 9.49 -21.56
C HIS A 74 14.80 10.48 -22.23
N SER A 75 13.98 11.20 -21.46
CA SER A 75 13.08 12.24 -22.01
C SER A 75 13.85 13.34 -22.75
N ARG A 76 13.21 14.00 -23.72
CA ARG A 76 13.75 15.25 -24.29
C ARG A 76 13.58 16.46 -23.37
N PHE A 77 12.63 16.43 -22.44
CA PHE A 77 12.28 17.59 -21.61
C PHE A 77 13.21 17.68 -20.41
N GLU A 78 13.58 18.90 -20.00
CA GLU A 78 14.36 19.10 -18.78
C GLU A 78 13.50 18.83 -17.54
N SER A 79 12.29 19.39 -17.50
CA SER A 79 11.30 19.12 -16.45
C SER A 79 10.18 18.24 -17.01
N VAL A 80 9.87 17.15 -16.30
CA VAL A 80 8.93 16.11 -16.73
C VAL A 80 7.86 15.92 -15.66
N LEU A 81 6.60 16.19 -15.99
CA LEU A 81 5.47 15.61 -15.27
C LEU A 81 5.19 14.23 -15.87
N TRP A 82 5.47 13.18 -15.09
CA TRP A 82 5.05 11.84 -15.43
C TRP A 82 3.56 11.64 -15.12
N LEU A 83 2.88 10.88 -15.98
CA LEU A 83 1.53 10.35 -15.75
C LEU A 83 1.48 8.91 -16.29
N ASP A 84 0.94 7.99 -15.48
CA ASP A 84 0.55 6.66 -15.92
C ASP A 84 -0.72 6.70 -16.77
N SER A 85 -0.96 5.63 -17.55
CA SER A 85 -2.02 5.52 -18.58
C SER A 85 -3.46 5.52 -18.04
N ASP A 86 -3.62 5.55 -16.73
CA ASP A 86 -4.86 5.53 -15.95
C ASP A 86 -4.92 6.68 -14.93
N ASN A 87 -4.04 7.67 -15.04
CA ASN A 87 -4.01 8.83 -14.16
C ASN A 87 -4.59 10.09 -14.82
N ILE A 88 -5.79 10.48 -14.40
CA ILE A 88 -6.56 11.56 -15.02
C ILE A 88 -6.29 12.88 -14.27
N PRO A 89 -5.75 13.92 -14.94
CA PRO A 89 -5.65 15.25 -14.35
C PRO A 89 -7.03 15.92 -14.30
N VAL A 90 -7.33 16.67 -13.22
CA VAL A 90 -8.63 17.35 -13.04
C VAL A 90 -8.60 18.86 -13.34
N ARG A 91 -7.44 19.38 -13.72
CA ARG A 91 -7.16 20.77 -14.13
C ARG A 91 -5.82 20.84 -14.87
N ASP A 92 -5.52 21.98 -15.50
CA ASP A 92 -4.23 22.19 -16.16
C ASP A 92 -3.05 22.03 -15.14
N PRO A 93 -2.12 21.09 -15.37
CA PRO A 93 -0.94 20.92 -14.52
C PRO A 93 0.14 21.99 -14.71
N THR A 94 0.04 22.88 -15.70
CA THR A 94 1.16 23.76 -16.12
C THR A 94 1.76 24.60 -14.98
N TYR A 95 0.93 25.09 -14.04
CA TYR A 95 1.40 25.85 -12.87
C TYR A 95 2.31 25.05 -11.92
N LEU A 96 2.24 23.70 -11.89
CA LEU A 96 3.09 22.87 -11.02
C LEU A 96 4.58 23.06 -11.33
N PHE A 97 4.92 23.33 -12.60
CA PHE A 97 6.29 23.60 -13.05
C PHE A 97 6.85 24.95 -12.53
N GLN A 98 6.00 25.78 -11.92
CA GLN A 98 6.35 27.07 -11.33
C GLN A 98 6.00 27.14 -9.84
N SER A 99 5.53 26.03 -9.23
CA SER A 99 5.17 26.02 -7.81
C SER A 99 6.41 26.27 -6.94
N PRO A 100 6.28 26.97 -5.79
CA PRO A 100 7.41 27.22 -4.90
C PRO A 100 8.15 25.94 -4.48
N GLU A 101 7.40 24.84 -4.33
CA GLU A 101 7.92 23.53 -3.95
C GLU A 101 8.77 22.92 -5.07
N PHE A 102 8.31 22.97 -6.32
CA PHE A 102 9.09 22.47 -7.46
C PHE A 102 10.31 23.37 -7.75
N VAL A 103 10.13 24.70 -7.74
CA VAL A 103 11.22 25.65 -7.94
C VAL A 103 12.28 25.50 -6.85
N LYS A 104 11.89 25.27 -5.59
CA LYS A 104 12.84 25.04 -4.49
C LYS A 104 13.55 23.69 -4.61
N HIS A 105 12.85 22.57 -4.78
CA HIS A 105 13.44 21.23 -4.62
C HIS A 105 13.87 20.59 -5.95
N GLY A 106 13.24 20.92 -7.08
CA GLY A 106 13.50 20.28 -8.37
C GLY A 106 12.79 18.93 -8.56
N ALA A 107 12.07 18.43 -7.55
CA ALA A 107 11.17 17.29 -7.67
C ALA A 107 9.96 17.44 -6.74
N ILE A 108 8.77 17.03 -7.20
CA ILE A 108 7.57 16.82 -6.40
C ILE A 108 7.12 15.37 -6.54
N PHE A 109 6.89 14.73 -5.39
CA PHE A 109 6.37 13.37 -5.27
C PHE A 109 5.04 13.37 -4.49
N TRP A 110 4.21 12.38 -4.77
CA TRP A 110 2.92 12.19 -4.12
C TRP A 110 2.95 11.01 -3.15
N PRO A 111 2.33 11.13 -1.96
CA PRO A 111 2.20 10.03 -1.04
C PRO A 111 1.25 8.98 -1.61
N ASP A 112 1.59 7.73 -1.32
CA ASP A 112 0.70 6.59 -1.46
C ASP A 112 -0.22 6.46 -0.22
N PHE A 113 -0.98 5.36 -0.13
CA PHE A 113 -1.75 5.01 1.06
C PHE A 113 -0.88 4.48 2.20
N TRP A 114 0.25 3.82 1.89
CA TRP A 114 0.98 3.05 2.89
C TRP A 114 2.04 3.84 3.66
N ARG A 115 2.14 3.57 4.97
CA ARG A 115 3.26 4.03 5.80
C ARG A 115 4.07 2.84 6.32
N PRO A 116 5.39 2.75 6.05
CA PRO A 116 6.24 1.61 6.39
C PRO A 116 6.24 1.18 7.87
N THR A 117 6.00 2.12 8.79
CA THR A 117 5.97 1.88 10.24
C THR A 117 4.66 1.28 10.74
N ILE A 118 3.58 1.35 9.95
CA ILE A 118 2.20 1.16 10.42
C ILE A 118 1.51 -0.03 9.75
N ASP A 119 1.47 -0.03 8.42
CA ASP A 119 0.56 -0.87 7.63
C ASP A 119 0.99 -1.08 6.18
N THR A 120 2.29 -1.01 5.87
CA THR A 120 2.76 -1.39 4.52
C THR A 120 2.46 -2.87 4.21
N PRO A 121 1.87 -3.18 3.05
CA PRO A 121 1.73 -4.55 2.55
C PRO A 121 3.02 -5.04 1.86
N PHE A 122 4.09 -4.25 1.87
CA PHE A 122 5.35 -4.53 1.18
C PHE A 122 6.54 -4.59 2.15
N ASN A 123 7.66 -5.12 1.67
CA ASN A 123 8.89 -5.29 2.44
C ASN A 123 9.70 -3.97 2.60
N VAL A 124 9.04 -2.83 2.85
CA VAL A 124 9.68 -1.53 3.11
C VAL A 124 9.72 -1.14 4.59
N HIS A 125 9.17 -1.97 5.48
CA HIS A 125 9.20 -1.78 6.93
C HIS A 125 10.63 -1.76 7.52
N GLN A 126 10.77 -1.31 8.78
CA GLN A 126 12.06 -1.05 9.43
C GLN A 126 13.02 -2.25 9.47
N GLN A 127 12.50 -3.46 9.63
CA GLN A 127 13.29 -4.70 9.75
C GLN A 127 13.64 -5.34 8.39
N SER A 128 13.27 -4.69 7.27
CA SER A 128 13.55 -5.21 5.94
C SER A 128 15.05 -5.17 5.60
N ALA A 129 15.51 -6.21 4.90
CA ALA A 129 16.84 -6.25 4.30
C ALA A 129 17.08 -5.14 3.25
N LEU A 130 16.03 -4.47 2.79
CA LEU A 130 16.09 -3.31 1.90
C LEU A 130 17.06 -2.24 2.40
N TRP A 131 16.96 -1.85 3.67
CA TRP A 131 17.73 -0.74 4.23
C TRP A 131 19.24 -1.05 4.25
N THR A 132 19.60 -2.29 4.60
CA THR A 132 20.98 -2.80 4.50
C THR A 132 21.47 -2.88 3.06
N LEU A 133 20.63 -3.35 2.12
CA LEU A 133 20.98 -3.47 0.69
C LEU A 133 21.23 -2.10 0.03
N LEU A 134 20.50 -1.07 0.47
CA LEU A 134 20.65 0.30 -0.04
C LEU A 134 21.79 1.08 0.63
N ASP A 135 22.37 0.56 1.72
CA ASP A 135 23.25 1.29 2.65
C ASP A 135 22.59 2.59 3.16
N MET A 136 21.37 2.45 3.71
CA MET A 136 20.54 3.57 4.16
C MET A 136 19.90 3.30 5.53
N PRO A 137 19.75 4.31 6.40
CA PRO A 137 18.92 4.19 7.59
C PRO A 137 17.44 4.08 7.20
N PHE A 138 16.66 3.37 8.02
CA PHE A 138 15.20 3.37 7.92
C PHE A 138 14.66 4.80 7.95
N THR A 139 13.78 5.13 7.00
CA THR A 139 13.15 6.46 6.88
C THR A 139 11.64 6.32 7.01
N ASP A 140 11.10 6.70 8.17
CA ASP A 140 9.66 6.72 8.46
C ASP A 140 8.96 7.91 7.78
N MET A 141 8.50 7.69 6.57
CA MET A 141 7.64 8.58 5.81
C MET A 141 6.70 7.76 4.93
N PHE A 142 5.65 8.37 4.38
CA PHE A 142 4.79 7.70 3.40
C PHE A 142 5.61 7.12 2.24
N GLU A 143 5.22 5.92 1.79
CA GLU A 143 5.63 5.41 0.49
C GLU A 143 5.23 6.38 -0.61
N GLN A 144 5.98 6.36 -1.71
CA GLN A 144 5.65 7.16 -2.87
C GLN A 144 4.64 6.46 -3.77
N GLU A 145 3.70 7.19 -4.35
CA GLU A 145 3.02 6.77 -5.58
C GLU A 145 3.85 7.24 -6.79
N SER A 146 4.02 6.37 -7.79
CA SER A 146 4.72 6.65 -9.05
C SER A 146 3.77 6.87 -10.24
N GLY A 147 2.46 6.73 -10.04
CA GLY A 147 1.42 7.08 -11.01
C GLY A 147 1.50 8.51 -11.53
N GLN A 148 2.09 9.41 -10.74
CA GLN A 148 2.52 10.74 -11.14
C GLN A 148 3.71 11.20 -10.29
N LEU A 149 4.61 11.94 -10.92
CA LEU A 149 5.73 12.64 -10.27
C LEU A 149 6.18 13.77 -11.18
N LEU A 150 6.72 14.84 -10.60
CA LEU A 150 7.25 15.97 -11.35
C LEU A 150 8.73 16.10 -11.04
N VAL A 151 9.61 15.96 -12.04
CA VAL A 151 11.07 15.94 -11.86
C VAL A 151 11.76 16.86 -12.86
N ASN A 152 12.61 17.75 -12.37
CA ASN A 152 13.64 18.41 -13.15
C ASN A 152 14.87 17.49 -13.21
N ARG A 153 15.24 17.07 -14.42
CA ARG A 153 16.28 16.07 -14.68
C ARG A 153 17.69 16.61 -14.53
N SER A 154 17.95 17.87 -14.89
CA SER A 154 19.27 18.49 -14.71
C SER A 154 19.62 18.61 -13.22
N ARG A 155 18.64 18.98 -12.40
CA ARG A 155 18.77 19.11 -10.94
C ARG A 155 18.73 17.78 -10.18
N SER A 156 18.18 16.73 -10.77
CA SER A 156 18.01 15.40 -10.15
C SER A 156 18.96 14.34 -10.71
N GLN A 157 20.05 14.74 -11.39
CA GLN A 157 20.92 13.82 -12.13
C GLN A 157 21.46 12.66 -11.26
N ALA A 158 21.93 12.95 -10.05
CA ALA A 158 22.45 11.92 -9.14
C ALA A 158 21.38 10.86 -8.79
N ALA A 159 20.20 11.31 -8.36
CA ALA A 159 19.09 10.41 -8.05
C ALA A 159 18.57 9.65 -9.27
N LEU A 160 18.53 10.29 -10.44
CA LEU A 160 18.13 9.64 -11.70
C LEU A 160 19.11 8.56 -12.13
N SER A 161 20.43 8.78 -11.97
CA SER A 161 21.43 7.72 -12.21
C SER A 161 21.32 6.58 -11.19
N LYS A 162 21.03 6.88 -9.91
CA LYS A 162 20.80 5.85 -8.89
C LYS A 162 19.51 5.05 -9.14
N LEU A 163 18.44 5.72 -9.57
CA LEU A 163 17.18 5.10 -9.99
C LEU A 163 17.41 4.16 -11.18
N MET A 164 18.15 4.59 -12.20
CA MET A 164 18.50 3.73 -13.32
C MET A 164 19.32 2.53 -12.85
N PHE A 165 20.29 2.70 -11.94
CA PHE A 165 20.99 1.58 -11.33
C PHE A 165 20.01 0.58 -10.66
N TYR A 166 19.05 1.04 -9.85
CA TYR A 166 18.02 0.15 -9.27
C TYR A 166 17.11 -0.53 -10.31
N SER A 167 16.88 0.12 -11.46
CA SER A 167 15.89 -0.31 -12.45
C SER A 167 16.47 -1.13 -13.61
N SER A 168 17.76 -0.99 -13.94
CA SER A 168 18.40 -1.61 -15.11
C SER A 168 19.64 -2.44 -14.79
N HIS A 169 20.20 -2.36 -13.58
CA HIS A 169 21.29 -3.26 -13.19
C HIS A 169 20.73 -4.67 -12.93
N MET A 170 21.35 -5.68 -13.53
CA MET A 170 20.92 -7.08 -13.42
C MET A 170 21.89 -7.88 -12.56
N PRO A 171 21.41 -8.71 -11.59
CA PRO A 171 20.01 -8.87 -11.18
C PRO A 171 19.46 -7.62 -10.47
N ARG A 172 18.15 -7.36 -10.62
CA ARG A 172 17.47 -6.22 -10.01
C ARG A 172 17.06 -6.57 -8.58
N LEU A 173 18.05 -6.80 -7.71
CA LEU A 173 17.88 -7.39 -6.37
C LEU A 173 16.68 -6.81 -5.58
N ILE A 174 16.46 -5.49 -5.65
CA ILE A 174 15.37 -4.81 -4.94
C ILE A 174 13.98 -5.28 -5.39
N THR A 175 13.75 -5.45 -6.70
CA THR A 175 12.46 -5.91 -7.23
C THR A 175 12.38 -7.43 -7.37
N ASP A 176 13.49 -8.07 -7.73
CA ASP A 176 13.57 -9.52 -7.94
C ASP A 176 13.41 -10.29 -6.61
N TRP A 177 13.81 -9.71 -5.48
CA TRP A 177 13.54 -10.23 -4.12
C TRP A 177 12.28 -9.63 -3.48
N GLN A 178 11.46 -8.90 -4.24
CA GLN A 178 10.19 -8.32 -3.76
C GLN A 178 10.35 -7.44 -2.51
N LEU A 179 11.45 -6.69 -2.41
CA LEU A 179 11.68 -5.74 -1.32
C LEU A 179 10.82 -4.48 -1.48
N VAL A 180 10.40 -4.17 -2.71
CA VAL A 180 9.44 -3.11 -3.07
C VAL A 180 8.44 -3.63 -4.11
N TRP A 181 7.36 -2.90 -4.33
CA TRP A 181 6.40 -3.19 -5.39
C TRP A 181 6.71 -2.45 -6.69
N GLY A 182 7.39 -3.11 -7.63
CA GLY A 182 7.70 -2.55 -8.95
C GLY A 182 8.62 -1.32 -8.89
N ASP A 183 8.32 -0.30 -9.69
CA ASP A 183 9.07 0.97 -9.74
C ASP A 183 8.69 1.96 -8.65
N LYS A 184 7.51 1.74 -8.02
CA LYS A 184 6.78 2.67 -7.17
C LYS A 184 7.65 3.51 -6.24
N ASP A 185 8.35 2.84 -5.32
CA ASP A 185 9.12 3.49 -4.27
C ASP A 185 10.61 3.67 -4.64
N LEU A 186 11.06 3.13 -5.79
CA LEU A 186 12.45 3.24 -6.25
C LEU A 186 12.87 4.69 -6.46
N PHE A 187 11.93 5.55 -6.88
CA PHE A 187 12.12 7.00 -7.01
C PHE A 187 12.48 7.64 -5.66
N ARG A 188 11.60 7.58 -4.65
CA ARG A 188 11.87 8.06 -3.29
C ARG A 188 13.17 7.50 -2.72
N LEU A 189 13.41 6.19 -2.86
CA LEU A 189 14.63 5.55 -2.36
C LEU A 189 15.90 6.08 -3.06
N ALA A 190 15.86 6.34 -4.37
CA ALA A 190 17.00 6.88 -5.11
C ALA A 190 17.31 8.35 -4.76
N TRP A 191 16.28 9.16 -4.50
CA TRP A 191 16.44 10.54 -4.04
C TRP A 191 17.01 10.58 -2.61
N LEU A 192 16.47 9.76 -1.69
CA LEU A 192 16.99 9.63 -0.34
C LEU A 192 18.45 9.14 -0.33
N ASN A 193 18.77 8.08 -1.09
CA ASN A 193 20.13 7.52 -1.15
C ASN A 193 21.19 8.55 -1.60
N THR A 194 20.81 9.45 -2.50
CA THR A 194 21.71 10.46 -3.06
C THR A 194 21.63 11.80 -2.36
N SER A 195 20.82 11.93 -1.30
CA SER A 195 20.47 13.21 -0.65
C SER A 195 19.97 14.29 -1.64
N THR A 196 19.37 13.87 -2.76
CA THR A 196 18.83 14.79 -3.76
C THR A 196 17.51 15.38 -3.22
N PRO A 197 17.35 16.72 -3.19
CA PRO A 197 16.12 17.33 -2.68
C PRO A 197 14.86 16.92 -3.46
N PHE A 198 13.77 16.73 -2.75
CA PHE A 198 12.43 16.59 -3.30
C PHE A 198 11.40 17.13 -2.31
N TYR A 199 10.21 17.46 -2.80
CA TYR A 199 9.05 17.77 -1.97
C TYR A 199 8.07 16.60 -2.02
N MET A 200 7.79 15.98 -0.86
CA MET A 200 6.65 15.09 -0.73
C MET A 200 5.40 15.94 -0.47
N VAL A 201 4.34 15.76 -1.25
CA VAL A 201 3.05 16.42 -1.01
C VAL A 201 2.51 16.02 0.36
N GLN A 202 2.19 17.02 1.20
CA GLN A 202 1.79 16.82 2.60
C GLN A 202 0.30 16.42 2.75
N HIS A 203 -0.46 16.43 1.66
CA HIS A 203 -1.88 16.08 1.65
C HIS A 203 -2.07 14.59 1.39
N LEU A 204 -2.68 13.88 2.36
CA LEU A 204 -2.95 12.45 2.23
C LEU A 204 -3.83 12.12 1.03
N ALA A 205 -3.51 11.02 0.37
CA ALA A 205 -4.34 10.42 -0.66
C ALA A 205 -5.70 10.04 -0.05
N ALA A 206 -6.78 10.46 -0.71
CA ALA A 206 -8.13 10.01 -0.40
C ALA A 206 -8.55 8.91 -1.37
N LEU A 207 -9.59 8.16 -1.01
CA LEU A 207 -10.08 7.05 -1.83
C LEU A 207 -11.28 7.54 -2.65
N GLY A 208 -11.24 7.30 -3.96
CA GLY A 208 -12.33 7.61 -4.89
C GLY A 208 -13.04 6.33 -5.30
N GLY A 209 -14.37 6.33 -5.31
CA GLY A 209 -15.13 5.12 -5.60
C GLY A 209 -16.64 5.28 -5.46
N LEU A 210 -17.31 4.15 -5.23
CA LEU A 210 -18.75 4.08 -4.98
C LEU A 210 -19.03 3.98 -3.48
N TYR A 211 -20.17 4.52 -3.07
CA TYR A 211 -20.72 4.37 -1.72
C TYR A 211 -22.13 3.79 -1.82
N ASP A 212 -22.38 2.75 -1.02
CA ASP A 212 -23.67 2.11 -0.83
C ASP A 212 -24.25 2.56 0.52
N PRO A 213 -25.32 3.37 0.53
CA PRO A 213 -25.91 3.91 1.76
C PRO A 213 -26.75 2.89 2.52
N ASP A 214 -27.24 1.84 1.87
CA ASP A 214 -28.07 0.81 2.50
C ASP A 214 -27.19 -0.17 3.31
N GLU A 215 -25.98 -0.44 2.81
CA GLU A 215 -24.97 -1.32 3.43
C GLU A 215 -23.92 -0.57 4.28
N ASP A 216 -23.96 0.77 4.35
CA ASP A 216 -22.90 1.64 4.90
C ASP A 216 -21.50 1.24 4.39
N PHE A 217 -21.38 1.03 3.08
CA PHE A 217 -20.21 0.42 2.46
C PHE A 217 -19.58 1.29 1.38
N PHE A 218 -18.34 1.72 1.64
CA PHE A 218 -17.49 2.40 0.67
C PHE A 218 -16.58 1.42 -0.08
N CYS A 219 -16.57 1.48 -1.41
CA CYS A 219 -15.64 0.75 -2.27
C CYS A 219 -14.79 1.72 -3.11
N GLY A 220 -13.60 2.04 -2.61
CA GLY A 220 -12.59 2.81 -3.33
C GLY A 220 -11.89 1.98 -4.41
N VAL A 221 -11.88 2.49 -5.63
CA VAL A 221 -11.24 1.87 -6.82
C VAL A 221 -10.25 2.82 -7.50
N SER A 222 -9.95 3.95 -6.86
CA SER A 222 -9.05 5.00 -7.39
C SER A 222 -8.43 5.80 -6.24
N MET A 223 -7.25 6.36 -6.48
CA MET A 223 -6.58 7.29 -5.56
C MET A 223 -6.89 8.72 -5.99
N ILE A 224 -7.29 9.55 -5.04
CA ILE A 224 -7.62 10.96 -5.26
C ILE A 224 -6.54 11.78 -4.57
N GLN A 225 -5.66 12.37 -5.37
CA GLN A 225 -4.44 13.01 -4.93
C GLN A 225 -4.49 14.52 -5.18
N ARG A 226 -4.02 15.27 -4.18
CA ARG A 226 -4.00 16.74 -4.14
C ARG A 226 -2.64 17.28 -4.55
N ASP A 227 -2.58 18.54 -4.94
CA ASP A 227 -1.33 19.26 -5.16
C ASP A 227 -0.73 19.80 -3.83
N PRO A 228 0.36 20.59 -3.85
CA PRO A 228 0.91 21.19 -2.65
C PRO A 228 -0.05 22.11 -1.86
N VAL A 229 -0.96 22.85 -2.53
CA VAL A 229 -1.89 23.77 -1.84
C VAL A 229 -3.12 23.06 -1.27
N GLY A 230 -3.40 21.83 -1.71
CA GLY A 230 -4.46 20.98 -1.17
C GLY A 230 -5.67 20.79 -2.10
N ASP A 231 -5.59 21.30 -3.32
CA ASP A 231 -6.63 21.11 -4.33
C ASP A 231 -6.46 19.77 -5.04
N ILE A 232 -7.57 19.07 -5.33
CA ILE A 232 -7.52 17.82 -6.11
C ILE A 232 -6.85 18.12 -7.46
N MET A 233 -5.90 17.26 -7.83
CA MET A 233 -5.10 17.40 -9.03
C MET A 233 -5.18 16.15 -9.91
N PHE A 234 -5.24 14.97 -9.29
CA PHE A 234 -5.15 13.68 -9.97
C PHE A 234 -6.21 12.68 -9.47
N MET A 235 -6.83 11.98 -10.42
CA MET A 235 -7.66 10.81 -10.22
C MET A 235 -6.96 9.60 -10.82
N HIS A 236 -6.22 8.87 -9.99
CA HIS A 236 -5.46 7.70 -10.41
C HIS A 236 -6.36 6.46 -10.35
N ARG A 237 -6.85 5.98 -11.51
CA ARG A 237 -7.75 4.83 -11.65
C ARG A 237 -6.99 3.49 -11.61
N ASN A 238 -6.17 3.32 -10.57
CA ASN A 238 -5.23 2.22 -10.39
C ASN A 238 -5.87 0.81 -10.40
N GLN A 239 -7.17 0.67 -10.06
CA GLN A 239 -7.93 -0.57 -10.25
C GLN A 239 -8.68 -0.61 -11.59
N ALA A 240 -9.44 0.45 -11.91
CA ALA A 240 -10.37 0.47 -13.04
C ALA A 240 -9.83 1.32 -14.21
N LYS A 241 -8.83 0.79 -14.93
CA LYS A 241 -8.21 1.46 -16.09
C LYS A 241 -9.22 1.85 -17.18
N LEU A 242 -8.89 2.87 -17.96
CA LEU A 242 -9.65 3.29 -19.14
C LEU A 242 -9.40 2.32 -20.31
N THR A 243 -10.43 1.59 -20.74
CA THR A 243 -10.34 0.52 -21.78
C THR A 243 -10.94 0.91 -23.13
N GLY A 244 -11.63 2.05 -23.19
CA GLY A 244 -12.38 2.52 -24.35
C GLY A 244 -13.59 1.67 -24.74
N ARG A 245 -14.02 0.72 -23.89
CA ARG A 245 -15.25 -0.03 -24.14
C ARG A 245 -16.47 0.85 -23.87
N ARG A 246 -17.51 0.71 -24.70
CA ARG A 246 -18.76 1.50 -24.62
C ARG A 246 -19.62 1.19 -23.39
N ASP A 247 -19.36 0.08 -22.69
CA ASP A 247 -20.04 -0.32 -21.46
C ASP A 247 -19.32 0.17 -20.19
N GLN A 248 -18.17 0.85 -20.32
CA GLN A 248 -17.45 1.40 -19.17
C GLN A 248 -18.27 2.53 -18.51
N LYS A 249 -18.57 2.36 -17.22
CA LYS A 249 -19.33 3.32 -16.40
C LYS A 249 -18.38 4.19 -15.54
N PRO A 250 -18.80 5.40 -15.13
CA PRO A 250 -18.16 6.13 -14.04
C PRO A 250 -18.19 5.31 -12.75
N LEU A 251 -17.12 5.36 -11.97
CA LEU A 251 -16.97 4.63 -10.71
C LEU A 251 -16.57 5.53 -9.54
N ILE A 252 -16.24 6.81 -9.79
CA ILE A 252 -15.81 7.77 -8.77
C ILE A 252 -16.97 8.73 -8.49
N THR A 253 -18.02 8.24 -7.82
CA THR A 253 -19.17 9.06 -7.41
C THR A 253 -18.98 9.67 -6.02
N HIS A 254 -18.13 9.07 -5.19
CA HIS A 254 -17.87 9.47 -3.81
C HIS A 254 -16.37 9.49 -3.50
N LEU A 255 -16.01 10.33 -2.53
CA LEU A 255 -14.68 10.46 -1.95
C LEU A 255 -14.72 10.06 -0.47
N GLN A 256 -13.95 9.07 -0.06
CA GLN A 256 -13.64 8.85 1.36
C GLN A 256 -12.31 9.53 1.70
N LYS A 257 -12.35 10.58 2.53
CA LYS A 257 -11.16 11.27 3.03
C LYS A 257 -10.97 11.04 4.52
N PHE A 258 -9.72 11.00 4.96
CA PHE A 258 -9.37 11.07 6.38
C PHE A 258 -9.54 12.50 6.89
N THR A 259 -9.93 12.64 8.15
CA THR A 259 -10.23 13.93 8.80
C THR A 259 -9.61 14.07 10.20
N GLY A 260 -8.59 13.27 10.52
CA GLY A 260 -7.82 13.41 11.76
C GLY A 260 -7.01 14.72 11.80
N GLY A 261 -6.76 15.20 13.00
CA GLY A 261 -6.21 16.53 13.27
C GLY A 261 -7.25 17.66 13.21
N ASP A 262 -6.73 18.88 13.24
CA ASP A 262 -7.45 20.17 13.21
C ASP A 262 -7.17 20.96 11.91
N GLY A 263 -6.56 20.31 10.91
CA GLY A 263 -6.12 20.93 9.66
C GLY A 263 -4.67 21.43 9.68
N THR A 264 -4.01 21.51 10.84
CA THR A 264 -2.57 21.77 10.92
C THR A 264 -1.73 20.50 10.69
N ALA A 265 -0.52 20.64 10.13
CA ALA A 265 0.40 19.50 9.97
C ALA A 265 0.77 18.86 11.31
N ALA A 266 0.90 19.67 12.37
CA ALA A 266 1.25 19.20 13.71
C ALA A 266 0.13 18.39 14.39
N SER A 267 -1.14 18.65 14.05
CA SER A 267 -2.28 17.86 14.55
C SER A 267 -2.55 16.62 13.71
N LEU A 268 -2.43 16.72 12.38
CA LEU A 268 -2.46 15.58 11.50
C LEU A 268 -1.44 14.53 11.97
N ALA A 269 -0.20 14.94 12.26
CA ALA A 269 0.86 14.07 12.75
C ALA A 269 0.50 13.28 14.04
N ARG A 270 -0.38 13.82 14.90
CA ARG A 270 -0.86 13.14 16.13
C ARG A 270 -1.92 12.08 15.87
N ASP A 271 -2.62 12.16 14.73
CA ASP A 271 -3.69 11.24 14.33
C ASP A 271 -3.29 10.32 13.16
N LEU A 272 -2.08 10.47 12.59
CA LEU A 272 -1.59 9.66 11.47
C LEU A 272 -1.55 8.15 11.77
N ASP A 273 -1.54 7.72 13.03
CA ASP A 273 -1.61 6.31 13.43
C ASP A 273 -2.97 5.66 13.14
N LYS A 274 -4.01 6.50 13.01
CA LYS A 274 -5.40 6.15 12.68
C LYS A 274 -5.66 6.14 11.18
N TYR A 275 -4.79 6.78 10.38
CA TYR A 275 -4.83 6.65 8.93
C TYR A 275 -4.31 5.27 8.55
N ARG A 276 -5.25 4.34 8.31
CA ARG A 276 -4.95 2.99 7.83
C ARG A 276 -5.90 2.62 6.72
N VAL A 277 -5.36 2.22 5.58
CA VAL A 277 -6.14 1.73 4.45
C VAL A 277 -6.23 0.20 4.55
N GLN A 278 -7.41 -0.35 4.29
CA GLN A 278 -7.64 -1.78 4.18
C GLN A 278 -8.18 -2.13 2.80
N CYS A 279 -7.88 -3.34 2.35
CA CYS A 279 -8.48 -3.97 1.18
C CYS A 279 -9.56 -4.94 1.67
N LYS A 280 -10.81 -4.75 1.24
CA LYS A 280 -11.87 -5.78 1.33
C LYS A 280 -12.08 -6.43 -0.05
N MET A 281 -12.39 -7.73 -0.04
CA MET A 281 -12.56 -8.56 -1.23
C MET A 281 -13.54 -7.96 -2.26
N ARG A 282 -13.44 -8.45 -3.52
CA ARG A 282 -14.18 -7.98 -4.70
C ARG A 282 -15.72 -7.92 -4.45
N ARG A 283 -16.23 -6.76 -4.00
CA ARG A 283 -17.62 -6.33 -4.23
C ARG A 283 -17.66 -5.60 -5.59
N LEU A 284 -18.83 -5.50 -6.22
CA LEU A 284 -19.01 -4.99 -7.60
C LEU A 284 -18.38 -5.89 -8.69
N GLY A 285 -18.29 -7.19 -8.45
CA GLY A 285 -18.05 -8.23 -9.46
C GLY A 285 -16.61 -8.40 -9.97
N GLN A 286 -15.78 -7.35 -10.02
CA GLN A 286 -14.43 -7.45 -10.62
C GLN A 286 -13.31 -6.71 -9.89
N TYR A 287 -13.58 -5.63 -9.15
CA TYR A 287 -12.54 -4.76 -8.59
C TYR A 287 -12.28 -4.97 -7.10
N THR A 288 -11.04 -4.76 -6.67
CA THR A 288 -10.66 -4.75 -5.25
C THR A 288 -11.13 -3.44 -4.60
N CYS A 289 -11.86 -3.54 -3.48
CA CYS A 289 -12.37 -2.37 -2.75
C CYS A 289 -11.39 -1.93 -1.67
N PHE A 290 -10.82 -0.73 -1.83
CA PHE A 290 -10.04 -0.06 -0.79
C PHE A 290 -10.92 0.88 0.02
N LEU A 291 -10.70 0.95 1.32
CA LEU A 291 -11.35 1.89 2.22
C LEU A 291 -10.46 2.15 3.44
N LEU A 292 -10.68 3.27 4.13
CA LEU A 292 -10.15 3.45 5.48
C LEU A 292 -10.68 2.34 6.39
N ASN A 293 -9.84 1.84 7.29
CA ASN A 293 -10.28 0.94 8.34
C ASN A 293 -11.29 1.69 9.23
N PRO A 294 -12.54 1.22 9.42
CA PRO A 294 -13.55 1.95 10.20
C PRO A 294 -13.21 2.03 11.69
N ARG A 295 -12.29 1.20 12.20
CA ARG A 295 -11.80 1.25 13.58
C ARG A 295 -10.30 1.55 13.61
N ALA A 296 -9.94 2.56 14.38
CA ALA A 296 -8.57 2.94 14.67
C ALA A 296 -7.90 1.93 15.63
N PRO A 297 -6.56 1.94 15.79
CA PRO A 297 -5.85 1.05 16.70
C PRO A 297 -6.26 1.19 18.18
N ASP A 298 -6.76 2.37 18.59
CA ASP A 298 -7.29 2.62 19.93
C ASP A 298 -8.75 2.11 20.13
N GLY A 299 -9.30 1.43 19.11
CA GLY A 299 -10.65 0.87 19.10
C GLY A 299 -11.76 1.87 18.77
N LYS A 300 -11.46 3.17 18.64
CA LYS A 300 -12.44 4.20 18.27
C LYS A 300 -12.75 4.18 16.77
N SER A 301 -13.79 4.91 16.37
CA SER A 301 -14.06 5.15 14.95
C SER A 301 -12.92 5.97 14.32
N THR A 302 -12.48 5.57 13.13
CA THR A 302 -11.44 6.29 12.38
C THR A 302 -11.98 7.63 11.86
N PRO A 303 -11.34 8.78 12.17
CA PRO A 303 -11.75 10.09 11.68
C PRO A 303 -11.78 10.14 10.14
N SER A 304 -12.97 10.07 9.57
CA SER A 304 -13.17 10.04 8.13
C SER A 304 -14.49 10.68 7.72
N LEU A 305 -14.55 11.13 6.46
CA LEU A 305 -15.75 11.68 5.85
C LEU A 305 -15.92 11.12 4.44
N ILE A 306 -17.12 10.62 4.16
CA ILE A 306 -17.56 10.27 2.80
C ILE A 306 -18.28 11.49 2.22
N VAL A 307 -17.92 11.88 1.00
CA VAL A 307 -18.44 13.07 0.31
C VAL A 307 -18.90 12.68 -1.09
N SER A 308 -20.15 12.96 -1.44
CA SER A 308 -20.64 12.82 -2.82
C SER A 308 -19.97 13.85 -3.74
N LEU A 309 -19.60 13.41 -4.95
CA LEU A 309 -19.02 14.25 -5.99
C LEU A 309 -20.06 14.72 -7.03
N GLU A 310 -21.33 14.33 -6.87
CA GLU A 310 -22.42 14.60 -7.81
C GLU A 310 -22.54 16.07 -8.19
N ASN A 311 -22.51 16.97 -7.20
CA ASN A 311 -22.62 18.42 -7.39
C ASN A 311 -21.24 19.10 -7.59
N THR A 312 -20.24 18.37 -8.11
CA THR A 312 -18.88 18.88 -8.30
C THR A 312 -18.41 18.69 -9.75
N LYS A 313 -17.47 19.54 -10.21
CA LYS A 313 -16.81 19.38 -11.51
C LYS A 313 -16.12 18.02 -11.71
N TYR A 314 -15.82 17.32 -10.62
CA TYR A 314 -15.01 16.10 -10.63
C TYR A 314 -15.72 14.92 -11.29
N LEU A 315 -17.04 14.78 -11.13
CA LEU A 315 -17.81 13.70 -11.76
C LEU A 315 -17.80 13.81 -13.30
N GLN A 316 -17.92 15.03 -13.82
CA GLN A 316 -17.87 15.30 -15.27
C GLN A 316 -16.51 14.97 -15.87
N ILE A 317 -15.42 15.09 -15.10
CA ILE A 317 -14.06 14.80 -15.58
C ILE A 317 -13.85 13.30 -15.79
N GLU A 318 -14.34 12.43 -14.90
CA GLU A 318 -14.32 10.97 -15.15
C GLU A 318 -15.17 10.61 -16.38
N GLN A 319 -16.37 11.20 -16.51
CA GLN A 319 -17.26 10.99 -17.64
C GLN A 319 -16.62 11.40 -18.99
N HIS A 320 -15.98 12.58 -19.04
CA HIS A 320 -15.26 13.02 -20.24
C HIS A 320 -14.06 12.12 -20.55
N ALA A 321 -13.28 11.70 -19.54
CA ALA A 321 -12.16 10.77 -19.76
C ALA A 321 -12.62 9.40 -20.28
N ILE A 322 -13.74 8.86 -19.79
CA ILE A 322 -14.35 7.64 -20.35
C ILE A 322 -14.80 7.88 -21.80
N GLY A 323 -15.48 9.00 -22.09
CA GLY A 323 -15.90 9.37 -23.44
C GLY A 323 -14.74 9.49 -24.43
N PHE A 324 -13.66 10.18 -24.05
CA PHE A 324 -12.44 10.25 -24.86
C PHE A 324 -11.75 8.89 -24.99
N SER A 325 -11.85 8.00 -24.00
CA SER A 325 -11.29 6.64 -24.14
C SER A 325 -12.06 5.82 -25.18
N ILE A 326 -13.39 5.95 -25.21
CA ILE A 326 -14.25 5.33 -26.22
C ILE A 326 -13.94 5.88 -27.62
N GLU A 327 -13.74 7.20 -27.74
CA GLU A 327 -13.26 7.84 -28.98
C GLU A 327 -11.90 7.27 -29.40
N GLY A 328 -10.95 7.16 -28.47
CA GLY A 328 -9.62 6.59 -28.72
C GLY A 328 -9.65 5.14 -29.22
N ARG A 329 -10.51 4.27 -28.65
CA ARG A 329 -10.71 2.91 -29.17
C ARG A 329 -11.44 2.90 -30.52
N GLY A 330 -12.33 3.86 -30.76
CA GLY A 330 -12.99 4.05 -32.05
C GLY A 330 -12.05 4.34 -33.23
N LEU A 331 -10.80 4.73 -32.96
CA LEU A 331 -9.75 4.92 -33.98
C LEU A 331 -9.04 3.61 -34.38
N PHE A 332 -9.26 2.51 -33.66
CA PHE A 332 -8.55 1.26 -33.91
C PHE A 332 -8.93 0.69 -35.29
N ASN A 333 -7.93 0.22 -36.04
CA ASN A 333 -8.18 -0.60 -37.21
C ASN A 333 -8.54 -2.05 -36.80
N LYS A 334 -8.96 -2.88 -37.78
CA LYS A 334 -9.42 -4.26 -37.52
C LYS A 334 -8.34 -5.16 -36.90
N GLU A 335 -7.06 -4.93 -37.18
CA GLU A 335 -5.96 -5.69 -36.58
C GLU A 335 -5.78 -5.29 -35.11
N GLU A 336 -5.76 -3.99 -34.84
CA GLU A 336 -5.56 -3.41 -33.50
C GLU A 336 -6.69 -3.80 -32.53
N GLU A 337 -7.95 -3.74 -32.97
CA GLU A 337 -9.09 -4.17 -32.15
C GLU A 337 -9.08 -5.69 -31.91
N ALA A 338 -8.66 -6.49 -32.89
CA ALA A 338 -8.53 -7.95 -32.72
C ALA A 338 -7.38 -8.32 -31.77
N GLU A 339 -6.26 -7.60 -31.85
CA GLU A 339 -5.11 -7.73 -30.93
C GLU A 339 -5.53 -7.41 -29.49
N VAL A 340 -6.15 -6.25 -29.26
CA VAL A 340 -6.61 -5.83 -27.93
C VAL A 340 -7.69 -6.77 -27.40
N SER A 341 -8.67 -7.17 -28.22
CA SER A 341 -9.72 -8.13 -27.82
C SER A 341 -9.13 -9.48 -27.36
N LYS A 342 -8.08 -9.96 -28.03
CA LYS A 342 -7.38 -11.21 -27.65
C LYS A 342 -6.65 -11.06 -26.32
N ILE A 343 -6.02 -9.92 -26.07
CA ILE A 343 -5.36 -9.59 -24.80
C ILE A 343 -6.40 -9.50 -23.67
N GLU A 344 -7.50 -8.77 -23.89
CA GLU A 344 -8.60 -8.64 -22.91
C GLU A 344 -9.21 -10.00 -22.55
N THR A 345 -9.49 -10.85 -23.54
CA THR A 345 -10.03 -12.20 -23.33
C THR A 345 -9.09 -13.07 -22.49
N LYS A 346 -7.78 -13.01 -22.75
CA LYS A 346 -6.77 -13.74 -21.96
C LYS A 346 -6.71 -13.24 -20.51
N VAL A 347 -6.76 -11.92 -20.30
CA VAL A 347 -6.76 -11.32 -18.96
C VAL A 347 -8.02 -11.71 -18.18
N GLN A 348 -9.19 -11.66 -18.81
CA GLN A 348 -10.46 -12.05 -18.18
C GLN A 348 -10.41 -13.52 -17.74
N ALA A 349 -9.96 -14.43 -18.61
CA ALA A 349 -9.85 -15.86 -18.27
C ALA A 349 -8.95 -16.12 -17.05
N THR A 350 -7.80 -15.43 -16.94
CA THR A 350 -6.94 -15.53 -15.76
C THR A 350 -7.62 -14.95 -14.51
N GLN A 351 -8.32 -13.82 -14.62
CA GLN A 351 -9.05 -13.22 -13.50
C GLN A 351 -10.22 -14.09 -13.02
N ASP A 352 -10.89 -14.80 -13.92
CA ASP A 352 -11.97 -15.73 -13.61
C ASP A 352 -11.44 -16.99 -12.89
N GLU A 353 -10.31 -17.52 -13.35
CA GLU A 353 -9.59 -18.64 -12.71
C GLU A 353 -9.13 -18.29 -11.28
N GLU A 354 -8.50 -17.11 -11.10
CA GLU A 354 -8.16 -16.58 -9.77
C GLU A 354 -9.39 -16.42 -8.88
N THR A 355 -10.50 -15.91 -9.41
CA THR A 355 -11.76 -15.73 -8.66
C THR A 355 -12.30 -17.07 -8.19
N ALA A 356 -12.35 -18.07 -9.08
CA ALA A 356 -12.79 -19.42 -8.75
C ALA A 356 -11.89 -20.07 -7.69
N ALA A 357 -10.57 -19.88 -7.78
CA ALA A 357 -9.62 -20.37 -6.79
C ALA A 357 -9.83 -19.73 -5.39
N ILE A 358 -10.07 -18.41 -5.33
CA ILE A 358 -10.37 -17.69 -4.08
C ILE A 358 -11.70 -18.15 -3.48
N ILE A 359 -12.76 -18.28 -4.28
CA ILE A 359 -14.07 -18.79 -3.81
C ILE A 359 -13.90 -20.21 -3.24
N ALA A 360 -13.23 -21.10 -3.97
CA ALA A 360 -12.97 -22.47 -3.52
C ALA A 360 -12.04 -22.56 -2.30
N ALA A 361 -11.22 -21.54 -2.01
CA ALA A 361 -10.43 -21.43 -0.79
C ALA A 361 -11.31 -20.97 0.39
N ASN A 362 -12.14 -19.95 0.19
CA ASN A 362 -13.09 -19.46 1.19
C ASN A 362 -14.08 -20.56 1.62
N GLU A 363 -14.69 -21.28 0.68
CA GLU A 363 -15.57 -22.41 1.00
C GLU A 363 -14.89 -23.50 1.83
N ARG A 364 -13.62 -23.80 1.53
CA ARG A 364 -12.82 -24.77 2.30
C ARG A 364 -12.57 -24.26 3.72
N SER A 365 -12.23 -22.98 3.86
CA SER A 365 -12.06 -22.32 5.15
C SER A 365 -13.36 -22.36 5.99
N GLU A 366 -14.51 -22.01 5.41
CA GLU A 366 -15.80 -22.07 6.11
C GLU A 366 -16.16 -23.50 6.54
N LYS A 367 -15.98 -24.50 5.66
CA LYS A 367 -16.21 -25.91 5.98
C LYS A 367 -15.30 -26.36 7.14
N GLN A 368 -14.03 -25.94 7.14
CA GLN A 368 -13.09 -26.22 8.22
C GLN A 368 -13.46 -25.52 9.54
N THR A 369 -13.82 -24.24 9.52
CA THR A 369 -14.27 -23.48 10.71
C THR A 369 -15.55 -24.09 11.29
N ARG A 370 -16.52 -24.48 10.45
CA ARG A 370 -17.76 -25.16 10.90
C ARG A 370 -17.46 -26.54 11.50
N GLY A 371 -16.50 -27.28 10.94
CA GLY A 371 -16.01 -28.54 11.49
C GLY A 371 -15.36 -28.38 12.87
N ILE A 372 -14.44 -27.42 13.01
CA ILE A 372 -13.79 -27.09 14.28
C ILE A 372 -14.83 -26.66 15.33
N PHE A 373 -15.77 -25.79 14.97
CA PHE A 373 -16.84 -25.35 15.86
C PHE A 373 -17.71 -26.53 16.33
N GLY A 374 -18.07 -27.45 15.43
CA GLY A 374 -18.79 -28.67 15.78
C GLY A 374 -18.03 -29.55 16.78
N ILE A 375 -16.72 -29.74 16.59
CA ILE A 375 -15.86 -30.50 17.52
C ILE A 375 -15.84 -29.81 18.90
N VAL A 376 -15.63 -28.49 18.94
CA VAL A 376 -15.61 -27.71 20.20
C VAL A 376 -16.94 -27.85 20.96
N VAL A 377 -18.08 -27.76 20.26
CA VAL A 377 -19.41 -27.94 20.86
C VAL A 377 -19.60 -29.35 21.42
N VAL A 378 -19.20 -30.40 20.69
CA VAL A 378 -19.29 -31.79 21.17
C VAL A 378 -18.40 -32.04 22.38
N VAL A 379 -17.16 -31.52 22.39
CA VAL A 379 -16.26 -31.63 23.55
C VAL A 379 -16.81 -30.88 24.76
N ALA A 380 -17.32 -29.66 24.57
CA ALA A 380 -17.95 -28.88 25.65
C ALA A 380 -19.18 -29.58 26.23
N LEU A 381 -20.05 -30.15 25.39
CA LEU A 381 -21.20 -30.97 25.82
C LEU A 381 -20.76 -32.22 26.58
N GLY A 382 -19.74 -32.94 26.10
CA GLY A 382 -19.19 -34.11 26.78
C GLY A 382 -18.62 -33.79 28.16
N LEU A 383 -17.86 -32.69 28.27
CA LEU A 383 -17.35 -32.19 29.55
C LEU A 383 -18.47 -31.75 30.49
N TRP A 384 -19.51 -31.08 29.98
CA TRP A 384 -20.67 -30.65 30.76
C TRP A 384 -21.52 -31.84 31.26
N LEU A 385 -21.77 -32.84 30.40
CA LEU A 385 -22.47 -34.07 30.79
C LEU A 385 -21.66 -34.87 31.83
N ARG A 386 -20.33 -34.97 31.66
CA ARG A 386 -19.44 -35.60 32.65
C ARG A 386 -19.48 -34.85 33.99
N TRP A 387 -19.47 -33.51 33.95
CA TRP A 387 -19.61 -32.68 35.16
C TRP A 387 -20.98 -32.85 35.83
N GLN A 388 -22.08 -32.91 35.06
CA GLN A 388 -23.40 -33.23 35.59
C GLN A 388 -23.45 -34.61 36.23
N TRP A 389 -22.86 -35.64 35.60
CA TRP A 389 -22.81 -36.99 36.14
C TRP A 389 -22.05 -37.05 37.46
N ILE A 390 -20.85 -36.46 37.53
CA ILE A 390 -20.08 -36.31 38.78
C ILE A 390 -20.92 -35.60 39.87
N ARG A 391 -21.63 -34.53 39.51
CA ARG A 391 -22.50 -33.77 40.41
C ARG A 391 -23.73 -34.55 40.89
N ARG A 392 -24.23 -35.50 40.09
CA ARG A 392 -25.32 -36.44 40.49
C ARG A 392 -24.79 -37.55 41.38
N CYS A 393 -23.67 -38.19 41.05
CA CYS A 393 -23.04 -39.21 41.90
C CYS A 393 -22.70 -38.67 43.29
N ARG A 394 -22.27 -37.40 43.39
CA ARG A 394 -22.00 -36.72 44.67
C ARG A 394 -23.25 -36.40 45.51
N LYS A 395 -24.47 -36.71 45.03
CA LYS A 395 -25.74 -36.53 45.75
C LYS A 395 -26.40 -37.85 46.20
N SER A 396 -25.80 -39.01 45.92
CA SER A 396 -26.32 -40.32 46.33
C SER A 396 -25.44 -40.95 47.42
N PRO A 397 -25.71 -40.70 48.72
CA PRO A 397 -25.08 -41.46 49.78
C PRO A 397 -25.70 -42.87 49.87
N PRO A 398 -24.92 -43.94 50.03
CA PRO A 398 -25.47 -45.22 50.44
C PRO A 398 -25.97 -45.12 51.90
N LYS A 399 -27.19 -45.57 52.16
CA LYS A 399 -27.61 -45.88 53.54
C LYS A 399 -26.88 -47.16 53.96
N LEU A 400 -25.98 -47.07 54.93
CA LEU A 400 -25.63 -48.22 55.77
C LEU A 400 -26.23 -48.00 57.16
N GLU A 401 -26.83 -49.07 57.70
CA GLU A 401 -27.43 -49.08 59.02
C GLU A 401 -26.36 -49.17 60.12
N THR A 402 -26.64 -48.54 61.25
CA THR A 402 -25.78 -48.51 62.44
C THR A 402 -25.79 -49.82 63.23
N LYS A 403 -24.64 -50.22 63.77
CA LYS A 403 -24.60 -51.02 65.01
C LYS A 403 -23.26 -50.89 65.76
N ASN A 404 -23.30 -50.18 66.90
CA ASN A 404 -22.42 -50.28 68.10
C ASN A 404 -20.89 -50.08 67.88
N SER A 405 -20.02 -49.71 68.82
CA SER A 405 -20.03 -49.10 70.17
C SER A 405 -18.54 -48.84 70.53
N SER A 406 -18.08 -47.86 71.30
CA SER A 406 -18.70 -46.81 72.14
C SER A 406 -17.69 -45.67 72.40
N VAL A 407 -18.08 -44.59 73.07
CA VAL A 407 -17.22 -43.43 73.42
C VAL A 407 -16.55 -43.60 74.79
N VAL A 408 -15.26 -43.24 74.91
CA VAL A 408 -14.59 -42.89 76.18
C VAL A 408 -13.58 -41.76 75.95
N SER A 409 -13.74 -40.65 76.69
CA SER A 409 -12.79 -39.60 77.15
C SER A 409 -11.74 -39.00 76.18
N ALA A 410 -11.59 -37.68 76.00
CA ALA A 410 -11.14 -36.66 76.97
C ALA A 410 -9.72 -36.93 77.53
N GLU A 411 -8.79 -35.99 77.69
CA GLU A 411 -8.87 -34.51 77.67
C GLU A 411 -7.53 -33.87 77.19
N ALA A 412 -7.18 -32.64 77.62
CA ALA A 412 -6.43 -31.70 76.77
C ALA A 412 -5.03 -31.21 77.28
N THR A 413 -4.12 -30.95 76.33
CA THR A 413 -3.05 -29.91 76.36
C THR A 413 -1.83 -30.13 77.30
N PRO A 414 -0.80 -29.23 77.36
CA PRO A 414 0.43 -29.47 76.59
C PRO A 414 1.74 -29.28 77.40
N SER A 415 2.91 -29.55 76.79
CA SER A 415 4.18 -29.06 77.34
C SER A 415 5.23 -28.78 76.25
N HIS A 416 6.00 -27.71 76.48
CA HIS A 416 7.19 -27.34 75.72
C HIS A 416 8.36 -28.31 76.04
N VAL A 417 9.35 -28.37 75.15
CA VAL A 417 10.75 -27.94 75.41
C VAL A 417 11.54 -28.04 74.11
N ALA A 418 12.39 -27.04 73.85
CA ALA A 418 13.32 -27.04 72.73
C ALA A 418 14.71 -27.48 73.19
N LEU A 419 15.43 -28.24 72.37
CA LEU A 419 16.87 -28.44 72.48
C LEU A 419 17.49 -28.43 71.08
N ALA A 420 18.49 -27.56 70.89
CA ALA A 420 19.44 -27.64 69.79
C ALA A 420 20.68 -28.42 70.27
N VAL A 421 21.46 -28.97 69.33
CA VAL A 421 22.94 -29.01 69.33
C VAL A 421 23.40 -29.66 68.01
N ASP A 422 24.39 -29.04 67.36
CA ASP A 422 25.11 -29.56 66.19
C ASP A 422 26.08 -30.70 66.55
N SER A 423 26.44 -31.54 65.57
CA SER A 423 27.87 -31.66 65.19
C SER A 423 28.16 -32.54 63.95
N SER A 424 29.10 -32.05 63.12
CA SER A 424 30.17 -32.76 62.40
C SER A 424 29.89 -33.67 61.16
N SER A 425 30.56 -33.28 60.05
CA SER A 425 31.28 -34.11 59.04
C SER A 425 30.57 -35.28 58.30
N SER A 426 30.83 -35.58 57.02
CA SER A 426 31.76 -35.03 56.01
C SER A 426 31.43 -35.58 54.61
N GLU A 427 32.06 -34.97 53.59
CA GLU A 427 32.34 -35.46 52.21
C GLU A 427 31.28 -35.19 51.12
N THR A 428 31.54 -34.93 49.84
CA THR A 428 32.64 -34.41 48.97
C THR A 428 32.02 -34.38 47.53
N ILE A 429 32.61 -33.63 46.57
CA ILE A 429 32.38 -33.70 45.10
C ILE A 429 31.16 -32.92 44.53
N GLY A 430 31.40 -32.11 43.47
CA GLY A 430 30.34 -31.75 42.49
C GLY A 430 30.32 -30.31 41.96
N SER A 431 31.40 -29.83 41.34
CA SER A 431 31.44 -28.47 40.74
C SER A 431 30.68 -28.37 39.41
N SER A 432 29.93 -27.28 39.20
CA SER A 432 30.21 -26.36 38.09
C SER A 432 29.48 -25.02 38.23
N SER A 433 30.20 -23.93 38.02
CA SER A 433 29.74 -22.54 38.13
C SER A 433 30.10 -21.76 36.86
N ALA A 434 29.28 -20.79 36.46
CA ALA A 434 29.68 -19.76 35.52
C ALA A 434 29.28 -18.39 36.06
N VAL A 435 30.28 -17.57 36.39
CA VAL A 435 30.14 -16.22 36.97
C VAL A 435 30.72 -15.19 36.00
N PHE A 436 30.20 -13.97 36.17
CA PHE A 436 30.44 -12.69 35.50
C PHE A 436 31.91 -12.19 35.47
N SER A 437 32.09 -11.01 34.85
CA SER A 437 33.33 -10.22 34.60
C SER A 437 34.17 -10.66 33.37
N GLY A 438 34.78 -9.78 32.57
CA GLY A 438 34.68 -8.33 32.44
C GLY A 438 36.02 -7.58 32.46
N THR A 439 36.50 -7.05 31.31
CA THR A 439 37.43 -5.89 31.24
C THR A 439 37.57 -5.28 29.82
N THR A 440 37.75 -3.96 29.83
CA THR A 440 38.12 -2.96 28.80
C THR A 440 39.16 -3.29 27.70
N PHE A 441 39.06 -2.63 26.54
CA PHE A 441 40.13 -1.76 25.97
C PHE A 441 39.57 -0.70 24.96
N ASN A 442 40.43 0.11 24.33
CA ASN A 442 40.21 1.56 24.08
C ASN A 442 39.99 2.06 22.62
N SER A 443 39.57 3.33 22.53
CA SER A 443 39.68 4.30 21.39
C SER A 443 38.63 4.22 20.25
N ARG A 444 38.20 5.32 19.58
CA ARG A 444 38.60 6.75 19.60
C ARG A 444 37.36 7.68 19.60
N ARG A 445 37.40 8.81 20.33
CA ARG A 445 36.52 9.97 20.10
C ARG A 445 37.12 10.90 19.05
N ARG A 446 36.27 11.51 18.21
CA ARG A 446 36.55 12.79 17.53
C ARG A 446 35.52 13.81 18.01
N ASN A 447 35.98 14.95 18.48
CA ASN A 447 35.14 16.11 18.78
C ASN A 447 34.93 16.93 17.50
N SER A 448 33.77 17.58 17.37
CA SER A 448 33.61 18.78 16.54
C SER A 448 32.65 19.72 17.24
N SER A 449 33.19 20.75 17.88
CA SER A 449 32.45 21.84 18.49
C SER A 449 31.84 22.73 17.41
N PHE A 450 30.52 22.94 17.47
CA PHE A 450 29.89 24.05 16.77
C PHE A 450 29.94 25.27 17.68
N GLN A 451 30.47 26.38 17.15
CA GLN A 451 30.50 27.68 17.82
C GLN A 451 29.70 28.64 16.95
N MET A 452 28.66 29.25 17.53
CA MET A 452 27.98 30.40 16.93
C MET A 452 28.81 31.65 17.22
N ASP A 453 28.82 32.60 16.28
CA ASP A 453 28.82 34.04 16.58
C ASP A 453 28.43 34.83 15.32
N ASP A 454 27.80 35.98 15.54
CA ASP A 454 27.19 36.83 14.50
C ASP A 454 28.20 37.75 13.77
N LYS A 455 28.00 37.94 12.46
CA LYS A 455 27.85 39.28 11.81
C LYS A 455 27.56 39.21 10.31
#